data_AF-A0A9E3TUI8-F1
#
_entry.id   AF-A0A9E3TUI8-F1
#
_cell.length_a   1.000
_cell.length_b   1.000
_cell.length_c   1.000
_cell.angle_alpha   90.00
_cell.angle_beta   90.00
_cell.angle_gamma   90.00
#
_symmetry.space_group_name_H-M   'P 1'
#
loop_
_entity.id
_entity.type
_entity.pdbx_description
1 polymer ?
#
loop_
_entity_poly.entity_id
_entity_poly.type
_entity_poly.pdbx_seq_one_letter_code
_entity_poly.pdbx_strand_id
1 'polypeptide(L)'
;MSRFAKFVFSLVALIAVALAFDYWNVTRKEQLLSNAVSRIGGRNGSIPFFPFGTEYRITLTAVPDEEQLDELKIANQMRGWVGIAIEDCELNDEAVDRMLESLPDCHLFVVRDGKMTRMLNANRKADEHLYGP
;
A
#
# COMPACT_ATOMS: atom_id res chain seq x y z
N MET A 1 -42.05 21.64 2.12
CA MET A 1 -40.93 21.01 2.85
C MET A 1 -40.66 21.78 4.14
N SER A 2 -40.63 21.09 5.28
CA SER A 2 -40.26 21.71 6.57
C SER A 2 -38.81 22.20 6.54
N ARG A 3 -38.48 23.21 7.35
CA ARG A 3 -37.09 23.71 7.49
C ARG A 3 -36.13 22.59 7.89
N PHE A 4 -36.62 21.67 8.73
CA PHE A 4 -35.89 20.46 9.13
C PHE A 4 -35.58 19.54 7.95
N ALA A 5 -36.55 19.26 7.07
CA ALA A 5 -36.33 18.43 5.89
C ALA A 5 -35.30 19.05 4.92
N LYS A 6 -35.29 20.39 4.77
CA LYS A 6 -34.28 21.09 3.96
C LYS A 6 -32.88 20.92 4.54
N PHE A 7 -32.74 21.08 5.86
CA PHE A 7 -31.46 20.91 6.56
C PHE A 7 -30.91 19.48 6.42
N VAL A 8 -31.76 18.47 6.66
CA VAL A 8 -31.37 17.06 6.49
C VAL A 8 -30.94 16.77 5.06
N PHE A 9 -31.69 17.26 4.07
CA PHE A 9 -31.35 17.06 2.66
C PHE A 9 -30.01 17.72 2.30
N SER A 10 -29.76 18.95 2.78
CA SER A 10 -28.47 19.61 2.60
C SER A 10 -27.31 18.85 3.25
N LEU A 11 -27.52 18.30 4.46
CA LEU A 11 -26.50 17.51 5.14
C LEU A 11 -26.18 16.22 4.38
N VAL A 12 -27.20 15.49 3.92
CA VAL A 12 -27.02 14.27 3.11
C VAL A 12 -26.30 14.58 1.80
N ALA A 13 -26.66 15.69 1.13
CA ALA A 13 -26.00 16.12 -0.10
C ALA A 13 -24.51 16.42 0.14
N LEU A 14 -24.15 17.09 1.24
CA LEU A 14 -22.75 17.35 1.60
C LEU A 14 -21.98 16.06 1.86
N ILE A 15 -22.58 15.10 2.58
CA ILE A 15 -21.96 13.79 2.82
C ILE A 15 -21.74 13.04 1.50
N ALA A 16 -22.73 13.05 0.60
CA ALA A 16 -22.62 12.39 -0.71
C ALA A 16 -21.49 13.00 -1.56
N VAL A 17 -21.33 14.33 -1.56
CA VAL A 17 -20.24 15.01 -2.27
C VAL A 17 -18.87 14.64 -1.67
N ALA A 18 -18.76 14.62 -0.34
CA ALA A 18 -17.52 14.23 0.33
C ALA A 18 -17.13 12.78 0.00
N LEU A 19 -18.09 11.85 0.01
CA LEU A 19 -17.88 10.45 -0.36
C LEU A 19 -17.49 10.28 -1.84
N ALA A 20 -18.09 11.06 -2.74
CA ALA A 20 -17.72 11.03 -4.16
C ALA A 20 -16.26 11.49 -4.37
N PHE A 21 -15.83 12.53 -3.64
CA PHE A 21 -14.45 13.00 -3.70
C PHE A 21 -13.46 11.99 -3.09
N ASP A 22 -13.82 11.35 -1.98
CA ASP A 22 -13.01 10.28 -1.38
C ASP A 22 -12.86 9.10 -2.35
N TYR A 23 -13.97 8.63 -2.93
CA TYR A 23 -13.97 7.55 -3.91
C TYR A 23 -13.11 7.87 -5.13
N TRP A 24 -13.21 9.09 -5.67
CA TRP A 24 -12.36 9.55 -6.77
C TRP A 24 -10.87 9.48 -6.40
N ASN A 25 -10.50 9.99 -5.22
CA ASN A 25 -9.10 9.99 -4.78
C ASN A 25 -8.55 8.57 -4.59
N VAL A 26 -9.34 7.65 -4.02
CA VAL A 26 -8.97 6.24 -3.88
C VAL A 26 -8.75 5.64 -5.27
N THR A 27 -9.71 5.79 -6.18
CA THR A 27 -9.63 5.23 -7.54
C THR A 27 -8.42 5.76 -8.30
N ARG A 28 -8.11 7.06 -8.18
CA ARG A 28 -6.94 7.67 -8.80
C ARG A 28 -5.63 7.05 -8.27
N LYS A 29 -5.51 6.86 -6.95
CA LYS A 29 -4.32 6.25 -6.35
C LYS A 29 -4.16 4.79 -6.77
N GLU A 30 -5.26 4.03 -6.82
CA GLU A 30 -5.26 2.64 -7.29
C GLU A 30 -4.79 2.54 -8.74
N GLN A 31 -5.23 3.45 -9.62
CA GLN A 31 -4.76 3.51 -11.00
C GLN A 31 -3.28 3.85 -11.10
N LEU A 32 -2.79 4.82 -10.30
CA LEU A 32 -1.38 5.18 -10.27
C LEU A 32 -0.51 4.01 -9.81
N LEU A 33 -0.90 3.34 -8.72
CA LEU A 33 -0.21 2.16 -8.22
C LEU A 33 -0.23 1.03 -9.25
N SER A 34 -1.37 0.78 -9.88
CA SER A 34 -1.49 -0.25 -10.91
C SER A 34 -0.59 0.01 -12.10
N ASN A 35 -0.51 1.27 -12.55
CA ASN A 35 0.36 1.67 -13.64
C ASN A 35 1.84 1.54 -13.26
N ALA A 36 2.24 1.97 -12.05
CA ALA A 36 3.62 1.81 -11.56
C ALA A 36 4.02 0.33 -11.50
N VAL A 37 3.19 -0.52 -10.88
CA VAL A 37 3.44 -1.97 -10.80
C VAL A 37 3.52 -2.61 -12.19
N SER A 38 2.66 -2.21 -13.13
CA SER A 38 2.68 -2.73 -14.50
C SER A 38 3.96 -2.33 -15.26
N ARG A 39 4.45 -1.08 -15.10
CA ARG A 39 5.67 -0.60 -15.75
C ARG A 39 6.92 -1.36 -15.33
N ILE A 40 6.98 -1.75 -14.05
CA ILE A 40 8.11 -2.51 -13.50
C ILE A 40 7.97 -4.03 -13.73
N GLY A 41 6.98 -4.45 -14.53
CA GLY A 41 6.75 -5.87 -14.83
C GLY A 41 6.10 -6.67 -13.71
N GLY A 42 5.58 -5.99 -12.68
CA GLY A 42 4.91 -6.60 -11.55
C GLY A 42 3.45 -6.94 -11.82
N ARG A 43 2.84 -7.62 -10.85
CA ARG A 43 1.42 -7.96 -10.83
C ARG A 43 0.79 -7.37 -9.57
N ASN A 44 -0.45 -6.92 -9.68
CA ASN A 44 -1.22 -6.47 -8.53
C ASN A 44 -2.54 -7.23 -8.41
N GLY A 45 -3.02 -7.31 -7.19
CA GLY A 45 -4.36 -7.76 -6.82
C GLY A 45 -4.87 -6.91 -5.67
N SER A 46 -6.19 -6.84 -5.53
CA SER A 46 -6.80 -6.14 -4.41
C SER A 46 -8.04 -6.87 -3.88
N ILE A 47 -8.28 -6.74 -2.58
CA ILE A 47 -9.53 -7.15 -1.92
C ILE A 47 -10.19 -5.86 -1.40
N PRO A 48 -11.16 -5.30 -2.15
CA PRO A 48 -11.74 -3.99 -1.82
C PRO A 48 -12.67 -4.08 -0.61
N PHE A 49 -12.51 -3.15 0.34
CA PHE A 49 -13.41 -3.01 1.50
C PHE A 49 -13.68 -1.52 1.79
N PHE A 50 -14.08 -0.76 0.76
CA PHE A 50 -14.49 0.65 0.90
C PHE A 50 -15.70 0.79 1.84
N PRO A 51 -15.73 1.77 2.76
CA PRO A 51 -14.74 2.81 3.01
C PRO A 51 -13.64 2.44 4.03
N PHE A 52 -13.66 1.22 4.57
CA PHE A 52 -12.83 0.80 5.71
C PHE A 52 -11.37 0.43 5.36
N GLY A 53 -11.06 0.24 4.08
CA GLY A 53 -9.69 0.00 3.60
C GLY A 53 -9.67 -1.02 2.46
N THR A 54 -8.53 -1.19 1.81
CA THR A 54 -8.34 -2.22 0.79
C THR A 54 -7.05 -2.97 1.11
N GLU A 55 -7.06 -4.29 0.93
CA GLU A 55 -5.83 -5.09 0.95
C GLU A 55 -5.26 -5.11 -0.47
N TYR A 56 -4.07 -4.53 -0.65
CA TYR A 56 -3.33 -4.53 -1.91
C TYR A 56 -2.21 -5.57 -1.83
N ARG A 57 -2.14 -6.44 -2.84
CA ARG A 57 -1.08 -7.44 -2.98
C ARG A 57 -0.33 -7.18 -4.27
N ILE A 58 0.95 -6.92 -4.16
CA ILE A 58 1.85 -6.63 -5.27
C ILE A 58 2.88 -7.75 -5.30
N THR A 59 3.11 -8.32 -6.47
CA THR A 59 4.15 -9.32 -6.71
C THR A 59 5.11 -8.79 -7.76
N LEU A 60 6.39 -8.72 -7.44
CA LEU A 60 7.46 -8.33 -8.35
C LEU A 60 8.37 -9.54 -8.61
N THR A 61 8.79 -9.72 -9.85
CA THR A 61 9.70 -10.82 -10.27
C THR A 61 11.16 -10.39 -10.34
N ALA A 62 11.45 -9.13 -10.01
CA ALA A 62 12.78 -8.55 -9.97
C ALA A 62 12.86 -7.53 -8.83
N VAL A 63 14.09 -7.31 -8.33
CA VAL A 63 14.37 -6.25 -7.34
C VAL A 63 14.27 -4.91 -8.05
N PRO A 64 13.42 -3.98 -7.58
CA PRO A 64 13.31 -2.67 -8.20
C PRO A 64 14.59 -1.84 -7.97
N ASP A 65 14.99 -1.11 -9.01
CA ASP A 65 16.01 -0.07 -8.91
C ASP A 65 15.47 1.19 -8.19
N GLU A 66 16.30 2.22 -8.07
CA GLU A 66 15.95 3.46 -7.36
C GLU A 66 14.80 4.23 -8.03
N GLU A 67 14.79 4.30 -9.37
CA GLU A 67 13.72 4.98 -10.13
C GLU A 67 12.40 4.21 -10.01
N GLN A 68 12.46 2.88 -10.08
CA GLN A 68 11.32 1.99 -9.90
C GLN A 68 10.75 2.05 -8.47
N LEU A 69 11.63 2.17 -7.46
CA LEU A 69 11.20 2.39 -6.07
C LEU A 69 10.51 3.73 -5.88
N ASP A 70 11.00 4.78 -6.55
CA ASP A 70 10.35 6.08 -6.56
C ASP A 70 8.94 6.04 -7.15
N GLU A 71 8.73 5.30 -8.25
CA GLU A 71 7.38 5.07 -8.78
C GLU A 71 6.49 4.30 -7.80
N LEU A 72 7.04 3.35 -7.04
CA LEU A 72 6.32 2.56 -6.05
C LEU A 72 5.97 3.33 -4.76
N LYS A 73 6.53 4.52 -4.51
CA LYS A 73 6.21 5.32 -3.30
C LYS A 73 4.74 5.68 -3.15
N ILE A 74 3.96 5.63 -4.23
CA ILE A 74 2.50 5.78 -4.17
C ILE A 74 1.85 4.71 -3.27
N ALA A 75 2.47 3.54 -3.14
CA ALA A 75 2.03 2.47 -2.25
C ALA A 75 1.93 2.93 -0.78
N ASN A 76 2.85 3.78 -0.32
CA ASN A 76 2.82 4.33 1.05
C ASN A 76 1.61 5.24 1.30
N GLN A 77 0.98 5.74 0.24
CA GLN A 77 -0.17 6.65 0.34
C GLN A 77 -1.51 5.94 0.23
N MET A 78 -1.51 4.62 0.09
CA MET A 78 -2.73 3.82 -0.07
C MET A 78 -3.47 3.69 1.27
N ARG A 79 -4.80 3.73 1.21
CA ARG A 79 -5.62 3.49 2.40
C ARG A 79 -5.81 1.98 2.57
N GLY A 80 -5.15 1.42 3.56
CA GLY A 80 -5.30 0.02 3.93
C GLY A 80 -3.96 -0.69 4.06
N TRP A 81 -3.97 -1.98 3.80
CA TRP A 81 -2.79 -2.81 3.92
C TRP A 81 -2.16 -3.01 2.53
N VAL A 82 -0.87 -2.73 2.39
CA VAL A 82 -0.14 -2.97 1.13
C VAL A 82 0.97 -3.99 1.37
N GLY A 83 0.85 -5.16 0.75
CA GLY A 83 1.87 -6.20 0.73
C GLY A 83 2.61 -6.22 -0.59
N ILE A 84 3.93 -6.22 -0.54
CA ILE A 84 4.81 -6.31 -1.71
C ILE A 84 5.68 -7.55 -1.55
N ALA A 85 5.47 -8.53 -2.42
CA ALA A 85 6.21 -9.77 -2.47
C ALA A 85 7.21 -9.73 -3.61
N ILE A 86 8.47 -10.01 -3.33
CA ILE A 86 9.50 -10.21 -4.34
C ILE A 86 9.71 -11.71 -4.51
N GLU A 87 9.40 -12.20 -5.71
CA GLU A 87 9.37 -13.62 -6.06
C GLU A 87 10.54 -13.98 -6.96
N ASP A 88 11.12 -15.17 -6.74
CA ASP A 88 12.13 -15.80 -7.60
C ASP A 88 13.37 -14.96 -7.93
N CYS A 89 13.81 -14.09 -7.00
CA CYS A 89 15.05 -13.33 -7.16
C CYS A 89 15.94 -13.32 -5.91
N GLU A 90 17.23 -13.09 -6.15
CA GLU A 90 18.22 -12.90 -5.10
C GLU A 90 18.15 -11.46 -4.57
N LEU A 91 17.68 -11.30 -3.33
CA LEU A 91 17.83 -10.05 -2.58
C LEU A 91 19.15 -10.06 -1.82
N ASN A 92 19.95 -9.01 -2.01
CA ASN A 92 21.07 -8.67 -1.13
C ASN A 92 20.58 -7.73 0.00
N ASP A 93 21.37 -7.63 1.08
CA ASP A 93 21.00 -6.84 2.25
C ASP A 93 20.82 -5.34 1.91
N GLU A 94 21.62 -4.81 0.97
CA GLU A 94 21.50 -3.42 0.51
C GLU A 94 20.15 -3.12 -0.16
N ALA A 95 19.66 -4.03 -1.01
CA ALA A 95 18.34 -3.90 -1.62
C ALA A 95 17.22 -4.01 -0.58
N VAL A 96 17.38 -4.89 0.42
CA VAL A 96 16.44 -5.02 1.53
C VAL A 96 16.30 -3.67 2.25
N ASP A 97 17.43 -3.07 2.63
CA ASP A 97 17.46 -1.80 3.37
C ASP A 97 16.86 -0.66 2.53
N ARG A 98 17.28 -0.53 1.27
CA ARG A 98 16.74 0.49 0.35
C ARG A 98 15.23 0.39 0.17
N MET A 99 14.71 -0.83 0.02
CA MET A 99 13.28 -1.07 -0.10
C MET A 99 12.53 -0.71 1.19
N LEU A 100 13.06 -1.08 2.35
CA LEU A 100 12.46 -0.75 3.66
C LEU A 100 12.45 0.76 3.93
N GLU A 101 13.48 1.48 3.50
CA GLU A 101 13.56 2.94 3.60
C GLU A 101 12.59 3.64 2.63
N SER A 102 12.46 3.11 1.41
CA SER A 102 11.62 3.72 0.36
C SER A 102 10.13 3.43 0.55
N LEU A 103 9.79 2.30 1.18
CA LEU A 103 8.43 1.79 1.33
C LEU A 103 8.08 1.51 2.81
N PRO A 104 8.21 2.50 3.71
CA PRO A 104 8.10 2.31 5.16
C PRO A 104 6.69 1.91 5.63
N ASP A 105 5.65 2.28 4.87
CA ASP A 105 4.25 1.96 5.19
C ASP A 105 3.78 0.66 4.52
N CYS A 106 4.67 -0.02 3.80
CA CYS A 106 4.37 -1.26 3.10
C CYS A 106 4.88 -2.49 3.87
N HIS A 107 4.20 -3.62 3.68
CA HIS A 107 4.61 -4.92 4.18
C HIS A 107 5.41 -5.63 3.11
N LEU A 108 6.73 -5.66 3.27
CA LEU A 108 7.62 -6.28 2.30
C LEU A 108 7.85 -7.76 2.62
N PHE A 109 7.85 -8.60 1.58
CA PHE A 109 8.02 -10.04 1.66
C PHE A 109 8.98 -10.52 0.58
N VAL A 110 9.73 -11.58 0.89
CA VAL A 110 10.51 -12.35 -0.07
C VAL A 110 9.86 -13.73 -0.20
N VAL A 111 9.64 -14.17 -1.43
CA VAL A 111 9.11 -15.50 -1.75
C VAL A 111 10.24 -16.34 -2.33
N ARG A 112 10.62 -17.41 -1.63
CA ARG A 112 11.63 -18.39 -2.08
C ARG A 112 11.04 -19.79 -1.95
N ASP A 113 11.10 -20.57 -3.01
CA ASP A 113 10.54 -21.94 -3.05
C ASP A 113 9.08 -22.00 -2.56
N GLY A 114 8.27 -21.00 -2.93
CA GLY A 114 6.88 -20.86 -2.49
C GLY A 114 6.68 -20.49 -1.02
N LYS A 115 7.75 -20.24 -0.25
CA LYS A 115 7.68 -19.78 1.13
C LYS A 115 7.83 -18.27 1.20
N MET A 116 6.83 -17.61 1.78
CA MET A 116 6.81 -16.16 2.00
C MET A 116 7.44 -15.83 3.36
N THR A 117 8.48 -15.00 3.36
CA THR A 117 9.16 -14.50 4.57
C THR A 117 9.06 -12.98 4.60
N ARG A 118 8.62 -12.41 5.72
CA ARG A 118 8.53 -10.96 5.89
C ARG A 118 9.93 -10.37 6.02
N MET A 119 10.21 -9.30 5.28
CA MET A 119 11.42 -8.50 5.45
C MET A 119 11.25 -7.67 6.72
N LEU A 120 12.15 -7.87 7.68
CA LEU A 120 12.14 -7.14 8.95
C LEU A 120 13.24 -6.08 8.88
N ASN A 121 12.88 -4.87 9.30
CA ASN A 121 13.87 -3.83 9.49
C ASN A 121 14.70 -4.19 10.73
N ALA A 122 16.00 -4.48 10.55
CA ALA A 122 16.89 -4.86 11.65
C ALA A 122 16.97 -3.76 12.73
N ASN A 123 16.69 -2.50 12.36
CA ASN A 123 16.61 -1.37 13.29
C ASN A 123 15.42 -1.42 14.28
N ARG A 124 14.50 -2.39 14.15
CA ARG A 124 13.40 -2.57 15.12
C ARG A 124 13.70 -3.58 16.24
N LYS A 125 14.81 -4.32 16.16
CA LYS A 125 15.26 -5.21 17.26
C LYS A 125 15.82 -4.47 18.48
N ALA A 126 16.14 -3.18 18.36
CA ALA A 126 16.55 -2.36 19.49
C ALA A 126 15.36 -1.94 20.39
N ASP A 127 14.14 -1.87 19.84
CA ASP A 127 12.95 -1.45 20.60
C ASP A 127 12.21 -2.62 21.28
N GLU A 128 12.37 -3.87 20.79
CA GLU A 128 11.84 -5.06 21.50
C GLU A 128 12.69 -5.46 22.72
N HIS A 129 13.92 -4.93 22.87
CA HIS A 129 14.72 -5.15 24.07
C HIS A 129 14.47 -4.11 25.19
N LEU A 130 13.65 -3.08 24.92
CA LEU A 130 13.34 -2.02 25.89
C LEU A 130 11.94 -2.13 26.52
N TYR A 131 11.08 -3.01 26.02
CA TYR A 131 9.82 -3.35 26.68
C TYR A 131 9.56 -4.87 26.62
N GLY A 132 10.31 -5.59 27.45
CA GLY A 132 9.89 -6.90 27.95
C GLY A 132 8.60 -6.78 28.77
N PRO A 133 7.81 -7.84 28.81
CA PRO A 133 7.84 -8.72 29.97
C PRO A 133 8.48 -10.10 29.72
#